data_AF-A0A8S2TQV4-F1
#
_entry.id   AF-A0A8S2TQV4-F1
#
_cell.length_a   1.000
_cell.length_b   1.000
_cell.length_c   1.000
_cell.angle_alpha   90.00
_cell.angle_beta   90.00
_cell.angle_gamma   90.00
#
_symmetry.space_group_name_H-M   'P 1'
#
loop_
_entity.id
_entity.type
_entity.pdbx_description
1 polymer ?
#
loop_
_entity_poly.entity_id
_entity_poly.type
_entity_poly.pdbx_seq_one_letter_code
_entity_poly.pdbx_strand_id
1 'polypeptide(L)' 'MSHEDPGDVSFSEVGGLSEQIRELREVVELPLTNPELFQRVGITPPKGCLLFGPPG' A
#
# COMPACT_ATOMS: atom_id res chain seq x y z
N MET A 1 -6.22 -0.09 21.69
CA MET A 1 -5.85 -0.29 20.28
C MET A 1 -5.95 -1.78 20.04
N SER A 2 -6.89 -2.24 19.21
CA SER A 2 -7.00 -3.65 18.87
C SER A 2 -5.69 -4.06 18.21
N HIS A 3 -4.93 -4.95 18.87
CA HIS A 3 -3.88 -5.69 18.19
C HIS A 3 -4.60 -6.65 17.25
N GLU A 4 -4.66 -6.30 15.97
CA GLU A 4 -5.03 -7.27 14.94
C GLU A 4 -3.82 -8.18 14.70
N ASP A 5 -4.06 -9.48 14.66
CA ASP A 5 -3.11 -10.48 14.18
C ASP A 5 -3.42 -10.71 12.69
N PRO A 6 -2.64 -10.11 11.76
CA PRO A 6 -2.90 -10.22 10.33
C PRO A 6 -2.65 -11.62 9.76
N GLY A 7 -2.17 -12.57 10.59
CA GLY A 7 -1.71 -13.86 10.11
C GLY A 7 -0.44 -13.75 9.24
N ASP A 8 -0.11 -14.84 8.56
CA ASP A 8 1.09 -14.96 7.73
C ASP A 8 0.68 -14.96 6.24
N VAL A 9 0.20 -13.80 5.75
CA VAL A 9 -0.26 -13.62 4.37
C VAL A 9 0.71 -12.71 3.62
N SER A 10 1.23 -13.19 2.48
CA SER A 10 2.14 -12.43 1.63
C SER A 10 1.46 -11.91 0.35
N PHE A 11 1.88 -10.74 -0.13
CA PHE A 11 1.48 -10.22 -1.45
C PHE A 11 1.79 -11.19 -2.60
N SER A 12 2.75 -12.11 -2.42
CA SER A 12 3.05 -13.15 -3.42
C SER A 12 1.91 -14.14 -3.65
N GLU A 13 0.98 -14.25 -2.70
CA GLU A 13 -0.19 -15.14 -2.79
C GLU A 13 -1.34 -14.51 -3.61
N VAL A 14 -1.26 -13.22 -3.88
CA VAL A 14 -2.29 -12.48 -4.62
C VAL A 14 -2.00 -12.56 -6.13
N GLY A 15 -2.75 -13.42 -6.83
CA GLY A 15 -2.58 -13.64 -8.27
C GLY A 15 -3.18 -12.54 -9.15
N GLY A 16 -2.51 -12.24 -10.28
CA GLY A 16 -3.07 -11.40 -11.35
C GLY A 16 -3.19 -9.91 -11.04
N LEU A 17 -2.75 -9.46 -9.85
CA LEU A 17 -2.90 -8.08 -9.37
C LEU A 17 -1.55 -7.37 -9.15
N SER A 18 -0.50 -7.77 -9.89
CA SER A 18 0.85 -7.25 -9.69
C SER A 18 0.94 -5.73 -9.78
N GLU A 19 0.22 -5.13 -10.73
CA GLU A 19 0.20 -3.66 -10.91
C GLU A 19 -0.55 -2.96 -9.77
N GLN A 20 -1.71 -3.50 -9.36
CA GLN A 20 -2.50 -2.94 -8.27
C GLN A 20 -1.76 -3.02 -6.93
N ILE A 21 -1.05 -4.13 -6.69
CA ILE A 21 -0.18 -4.29 -5.52
C ILE A 21 0.96 -3.28 -5.57
N ARG A 22 1.59 -3.08 -6.73
CA ARG A 22 2.66 -2.08 -6.90
C ARG A 22 2.16 -0.68 -6.55
N GLU A 23 1.02 -0.27 -7.10
CA GLU A 23 0.39 1.03 -6.80
C GLU A 23 0.07 1.17 -5.31
N LEU A 24 -0.49 0.14 -4.68
CA LEU A 24 -0.79 0.15 -3.25
C LEU A 24 0.49 0.35 -2.41
N ARG A 25 1.58 -0.33 -2.75
CA ARG A 25 2.87 -0.20 -2.06
C ARG A 25 3.50 1.18 -2.26
N GLU A 26 3.38 1.77 -3.44
CA GLU A 26 3.85 3.14 -3.69
C GLU A 26 3.06 4.17 -2.87
N VAL A 27 1.77 3.92 -2.63
CA VAL A 27 0.90 4.83 -1.88
C VAL A 27 1.03 4.65 -0.37
N VAL A 28 1.23 3.42 0.12
CA VAL A 28 1.24 3.09 1.54
C VAL A 28 2.65 2.87 2.09
N GLU A 29 3.48 2.04 1.45
CA GLU A 29 4.81 1.71 1.97
C GLU A 29 5.82 2.81 1.70
N LEU A 30 5.87 3.34 0.47
CA LEU A 30 6.92 4.29 0.05
C LEU A 30 6.99 5.57 0.91
N PRO A 31 5.87 6.19 1.33
CA PRO A 31 5.93 7.34 2.24
C PRO A 31 6.46 7.00 3.63
N LEU A 32 6.28 5.74 4.07
CA LEU A 32 6.71 5.27 5.39
C LEU A 32 8.18 4.84 5.37
N THR A 33 8.63 4.18 4.32
CA THR A 33 10.02 3.70 4.17
C THR A 33 10.97 4.81 3.71
N ASN A 34 10.52 5.70 2.81
CA ASN A 34 11.36 6.73 2.19
C ASN A 34 10.70 8.13 2.21
N PRO A 35 10.39 8.70 3.38
CA PRO A 35 9.71 10.00 3.50
C PRO A 35 10.47 11.18 2.88
N GLU A 36 11.80 11.08 2.84
CA GLU A 36 12.70 12.07 2.24
C GLU A 36 12.49 12.29 0.74
N LEU A 37 12.02 11.27 0.00
CA LEU A 37 11.68 11.42 -1.42
C LEU A 37 10.54 12.43 -1.59
N PHE A 38 9.51 12.33 -0.75
CA PHE A 38 8.35 13.23 -0.78
C PHE A 38 8.74 14.66 -0.36
N GLN A 39 9.62 14.80 0.62
CA GLN A 39 10.15 16.11 1.04
C GLN A 39 10.98 16.79 -0.05
N ARG A 40 11.82 16.04 -0.77
CA ARG A 40 12.64 16.57 -1.87
C ARG A 40 11.80 17.00 -3.07
N VAL A 41 10.77 16.23 -3.39
CA VAL A 41 9.84 16.53 -4.49
C VAL A 41 8.85 17.63 -4.08
N GLY A 42 8.64 17.85 -2.79
CA GLY A 42 7.74 18.89 -2.27
C GLY A 42 6.26 18.52 -2.37
N ILE A 43 5.93 17.23 -2.43
CA ILE A 43 4.56 16.73 -2.52
C ILE A 43 4.13 16.09 -1.20
N THR A 44 2.84 16.25 -0.88
CA THR A 44 2.24 15.59 0.28
C THR A 44 1.86 14.15 -0.09
N PRO A 45 2.24 13.13 0.70
CA PRO A 45 1.85 11.77 0.43
C PRO A 45 0.32 11.58 0.58
N PRO A 46 -0.27 10.68 -0.22
CA PRO A 46 -1.67 10.29 -0.07
C PRO A 46 -1.94 9.69 1.32
N LYS A 47 -3.15 9.91 1.85
CA LYS A 47 -3.55 9.48 3.20
C LYS A 47 -4.46 8.25 3.24
N GLY A 48 -4.97 7.81 2.10
CA GLY A 48 -5.93 6.70 2.04
C GLY A 48 -6.02 6.10 0.65
N CYS A 49 -6.43 4.84 0.60
CA CYS A 49 -6.68 4.08 -0.62
C CYS A 49 -8.12 3.59 -0.62
N LEU A 50 -8.76 3.55 -1.79
CA LEU A 50 -10.04 2.88 -1.99
C LEU A 50 -9.81 1.62 -2.82
N LEU A 51 -10.09 0.46 -2.24
CA LEU A 51 -10.09 -0.82 -2.95
C LEU A 51 -11.54 -1.16 -3.32
N PHE A 52 -11.81 -1.36 -4.61
CA PHE A 52 -13.14 -1.73 -5.09
C PHE A 52 -13.05 -2.72 -6.26
N GLY A 53 -14.07 -3.56 -6.39
CA GLY A 53 -14.17 -4.56 -7.44
C GLY A 53 -15.46 -5.38 -7.30
N PRO A 54 -15.82 -6.18 -8.32
CA PRO A 54 -16.86 -7.19 -8.15
C PRO A 54 -16.47 -8.19 -7.03
N PRO A 55 -17.45 -8.82 -6.37
CA PRO A 55 -17.16 -9.83 -5.35
C PRO A 55 -16.38 -11.00 -5.95
N GLY A 56 -15.28 -11.39 -5.29
CA GLY A 56 -14.38 -12.48 -5.68
C GLY A 56 -13.33 -12.71 -4.61
#